data_AF-A0A962ZQ33-F1
#
_entry.id   AF-A0A962ZQ33-F1
#
_cell.length_a   1.000
_cell.length_b   1.000
_cell.length_c   1.000
_cell.angle_alpha   90.00
_cell.angle_beta   90.00
_cell.angle_gamma   90.00
#
_symmetry.space_group_name_H-M   'P 1'
#
loop_
_entity.id
_entity.type
_entity.pdbx_description
1 polymer ?
#
loop_
_entity_poly.entity_id
_entity_poly.type
_entity_poly.pdbx_seq_one_letter_code
_entity_poly.pdbx_strand_id
1 'polypeptide(L)'
;ALENNCYQCHPGSETQCLRGAMYNAGILCSDCHGSMAQIGADFSAGVSVEDPGAFILGVGNFYDRTSAQPRVLWANEPGCGSCHTGSANDNLAGHPDALVNSHDSNGVRDGIRLRQAFLTGDPKATPIVPSNGLFAEPKVPAAFNGFANPAAGNPKLYRVSSGHGGVMCMACHGSTHAEWPVADVNANDNQLALQLQGHVGPISECSVCHTTADLPSNTLGGPHNMHLVNDRRFWKEGHKEIAKRENARPGSGLCGDCHGADHRGTVLSRAATDRSFLVEGRLRTVAAGEPVACDLCHSLQKSFGR
;
A
#
# COMPACT_ATOMS: atom_id res chain seq x y z
N ALA A 1 -14.12 20.24 3.57
CA ALA A 1 -13.98 19.84 2.15
C ALA A 1 -14.84 18.61 1.86
N LEU A 2 -14.62 17.44 2.48
CA LEU A 2 -15.45 16.24 2.21
C LEU A 2 -16.96 16.49 2.36
N GLU A 3 -17.34 17.11 3.48
CA GLU A 3 -18.75 17.42 3.81
C GLU A 3 -19.47 18.30 2.78
N ASN A 4 -18.78 19.32 2.28
CA ASN A 4 -19.37 20.30 1.36
C ASN A 4 -19.33 19.83 -0.10
N ASN A 5 -18.66 18.70 -0.38
CA ASN A 5 -18.31 18.29 -1.73
C ASN A 5 -18.78 16.84 -1.99
N CYS A 6 -17.98 15.86 -1.58
CA CYS A 6 -18.14 14.46 -1.96
C CYS A 6 -19.29 13.79 -1.20
N TYR A 7 -19.47 14.13 0.07
CA TYR A 7 -20.53 13.57 0.93
C TYR A 7 -21.93 14.12 0.63
N GLN A 8 -22.06 15.07 -0.29
CA GLN A 8 -23.36 15.47 -0.84
C GLN A 8 -23.96 14.41 -1.78
N CYS A 9 -23.12 13.53 -2.35
CA CYS A 9 -23.55 12.51 -3.31
C CYS A 9 -23.12 11.08 -2.91
N HIS A 10 -22.09 10.95 -2.09
CA HIS A 10 -21.63 9.68 -1.52
C HIS A 10 -22.21 9.46 -0.12
N PRO A 11 -22.07 8.26 0.48
CA PRO A 11 -22.51 8.02 1.87
C PRO A 11 -22.03 9.15 2.77
N GLY A 12 -22.98 9.90 3.31
CA GLY A 12 -22.80 11.27 3.77
C GLY A 12 -21.99 11.42 5.06
N SER A 13 -22.08 12.61 5.66
CA SER A 13 -21.35 13.03 6.87
C SER A 13 -21.40 12.03 8.05
N GLU A 14 -22.47 11.22 8.11
CA GLU A 14 -22.69 10.23 9.16
C GLU A 14 -22.05 8.88 8.83
N THR A 15 -22.26 8.35 7.62
CA THR A 15 -21.76 7.02 7.23
C THR A 15 -20.27 7.05 6.91
N GLN A 16 -19.77 8.18 6.40
CA GLN A 16 -18.36 8.44 6.07
C GLN A 16 -17.71 7.31 5.27
N CYS A 17 -17.83 7.38 3.93
CA CYS A 17 -17.26 6.31 3.09
C CYS A 17 -15.74 6.19 3.24
N LEU A 18 -15.02 7.31 3.37
CA LEU A 18 -13.58 7.37 3.56
C LEU A 18 -13.24 7.44 5.05
N ARG A 19 -12.66 6.34 5.53
CA ARG A 19 -12.11 6.17 6.88
C ARG A 19 -10.84 5.31 6.77
N GLY A 20 -10.14 5.09 7.88
CA GLY A 20 -8.96 4.23 7.88
C GLY A 20 -7.64 4.97 7.66
N ALA A 21 -6.59 4.23 7.31
CA ALA A 21 -5.21 4.71 7.36
C ALA A 21 -4.96 5.95 6.50
N MET A 22 -5.58 6.01 5.32
CA MET A 22 -5.46 7.15 4.40
C MET A 22 -6.16 8.40 4.96
N TYR A 23 -7.36 8.23 5.52
CA TYR A 23 -8.07 9.33 6.19
C TYR A 23 -7.28 9.85 7.40
N ASN A 24 -6.70 8.95 8.20
CA ASN A 24 -5.85 9.32 9.34
C ASN A 24 -4.61 10.10 8.91
N ALA A 25 -4.11 9.86 7.69
CA ALA A 25 -3.01 10.59 7.08
C ALA A 25 -3.44 11.90 6.40
N GLY A 26 -4.73 12.29 6.51
CA GLY A 26 -5.26 13.52 5.92
C GLY A 26 -5.40 13.48 4.41
N ILE A 27 -5.48 12.28 3.82
CA ILE A 27 -5.81 12.07 2.40
C ILE A 27 -7.31 12.27 2.21
N LEU A 28 -7.68 13.00 1.17
CA LEU A 28 -9.06 13.28 0.79
C LEU A 28 -9.45 12.54 -0.49
N CYS A 29 -10.75 12.43 -0.77
CA CYS A 29 -11.25 11.82 -2.00
C CYS A 29 -10.62 12.45 -3.26
N SER A 30 -10.37 13.75 -3.25
CA SER A 30 -9.77 14.47 -4.37
C SER A 30 -8.29 14.18 -4.61
N ASP A 31 -7.57 13.73 -3.58
CA ASP A 31 -6.17 13.31 -3.73
C ASP A 31 -6.06 11.98 -4.50
N CYS A 32 -7.14 11.17 -4.49
CA CYS A 32 -7.23 9.91 -5.21
C CYS A 32 -7.96 10.04 -6.55
N HIS A 33 -9.15 10.63 -6.56
CA HIS A 33 -10.06 10.64 -7.71
C HIS A 33 -9.96 11.90 -8.58
N GLY A 34 -9.31 12.96 -8.10
CA GLY A 34 -9.26 14.26 -8.77
C GLY A 34 -10.38 15.21 -8.34
N SER A 35 -10.55 16.30 -9.11
CA SER A 35 -11.54 17.33 -8.79
C SER A 35 -12.98 16.90 -9.13
N MET A 36 -13.96 17.47 -8.43
CA MET A 36 -15.38 17.23 -8.73
C MET A 36 -15.76 17.64 -10.16
N ALA A 37 -15.15 18.69 -10.71
CA ALA A 37 -15.40 19.13 -12.07
C ALA A 37 -14.92 18.10 -13.10
N GLN A 38 -13.73 17.52 -12.88
CA GLN A 38 -13.20 16.46 -13.73
C GLN A 38 -14.05 15.19 -13.65
N ILE A 39 -14.38 14.75 -12.42
CA ILE A 39 -15.23 13.57 -12.19
C ILE A 39 -16.62 13.77 -12.83
N GLY A 40 -17.20 14.96 -12.69
CA GLY A 40 -18.46 15.31 -13.34
C GLY A 40 -18.34 15.19 -14.87
N ALA A 41 -17.32 15.79 -15.46
CA ALA A 41 -17.08 15.73 -16.90
C ALA A 41 -16.91 14.28 -17.41
N ASP A 42 -16.17 13.44 -16.69
CA ASP A 42 -15.95 12.04 -17.06
C ASP A 42 -17.27 11.25 -17.15
N PHE A 43 -18.24 11.56 -16.29
CA PHE A 43 -19.46 10.76 -16.13
C PHE A 43 -20.73 11.41 -16.67
N SER A 44 -20.70 12.69 -17.03
CA SER A 44 -21.85 13.39 -17.60
C SER A 44 -21.67 13.73 -19.09
N ALA A 45 -20.47 13.61 -19.65
CA ALA A 45 -20.26 13.88 -21.08
C ALA A 45 -21.03 12.85 -21.92
N GLY A 46 -21.97 13.34 -22.74
CA GLY A 46 -22.83 12.51 -23.60
C GLY A 46 -24.06 11.93 -22.90
N VAL A 47 -24.11 11.95 -21.56
CA VAL A 47 -25.19 11.37 -20.76
C VAL A 47 -26.33 12.38 -20.58
N SER A 48 -27.58 11.93 -20.77
CA SER A 48 -28.79 12.72 -20.49
C SER A 48 -29.85 11.91 -19.74
N VAL A 49 -30.98 12.54 -19.41
CA VAL A 49 -32.12 11.83 -18.80
C VAL A 49 -32.71 10.80 -19.78
N GLU A 50 -32.67 11.12 -21.08
CA GLU A 50 -33.17 10.28 -22.17
C GLU A 50 -32.18 9.18 -22.55
N ASP A 51 -30.88 9.42 -22.36
CA ASP A 51 -29.81 8.43 -22.60
C ASP A 51 -28.80 8.40 -21.44
N PRO A 52 -29.16 7.78 -20.30
CA PRO A 52 -28.32 7.73 -19.12
C PRO A 52 -27.08 6.83 -19.29
N GLY A 53 -26.97 6.11 -20.41
CA GLY A 53 -25.90 5.14 -20.70
C GLY A 53 -24.91 5.57 -21.76
N ALA A 54 -25.06 6.76 -22.35
CA ALA A 54 -24.21 7.31 -23.41
C ALA A 54 -22.80 7.74 -22.95
N PHE A 55 -22.15 6.91 -22.14
CA PHE A 55 -20.77 7.09 -21.75
C PHE A 55 -19.84 6.98 -22.95
N ILE A 56 -18.80 7.82 -22.97
CA ILE A 56 -17.75 7.76 -24.00
C ILE A 56 -16.85 6.56 -23.67
N LEU A 57 -16.98 5.49 -24.46
CA LEU A 57 -16.23 4.24 -24.30
C LEU A 57 -15.51 3.87 -25.58
N GLY A 58 -14.40 3.13 -25.46
CA GLY A 58 -13.69 2.55 -26.60
C GLY A 58 -12.86 3.55 -27.43
N VAL A 59 -12.57 4.74 -26.88
CA VAL A 59 -11.76 5.76 -27.56
C VAL A 59 -10.28 5.76 -27.10
N GLY A 60 -9.88 4.74 -26.34
CA GLY A 60 -8.49 4.48 -25.96
C GLY A 60 -8.35 3.89 -24.56
N ASN A 61 -7.17 4.08 -23.95
CA ASN A 61 -6.86 3.59 -22.60
C ASN A 61 -6.81 4.76 -21.61
N PHE A 62 -7.68 4.77 -20.60
CA PHE A 62 -7.70 5.82 -19.57
C PHE A 62 -6.35 6.02 -18.84
N TYR A 63 -5.59 4.94 -18.62
CA TYR A 63 -4.29 4.99 -17.96
C TYR A 63 -3.17 5.56 -18.85
N ASP A 64 -3.42 5.70 -20.16
CA ASP A 64 -2.58 6.50 -21.04
C ASP A 64 -3.02 7.97 -20.97
N ARG A 65 -2.11 8.83 -20.51
CA ARG A 65 -2.37 10.27 -20.36
C ARG A 65 -2.67 10.97 -21.68
N THR A 66 -2.18 10.43 -22.79
CA THR A 66 -2.43 10.98 -24.13
C THR A 66 -3.77 10.52 -24.72
N SER A 67 -4.40 9.51 -24.12
CA SER A 67 -5.68 8.99 -24.58
C SER A 67 -6.83 9.97 -24.30
N ALA A 68 -7.76 10.05 -25.25
CA ALA A 68 -9.02 10.77 -25.08
C ALA A 68 -10.06 10.01 -24.23
N GLN A 69 -9.79 8.76 -23.82
CA GLN A 69 -10.72 7.95 -23.04
C GLN A 69 -10.95 8.58 -21.65
N PRO A 70 -12.20 8.99 -21.33
CA PRO A 70 -12.56 9.41 -19.97
C PRO A 70 -12.57 8.22 -19.03
N ARG A 71 -12.65 8.49 -17.73
CA ARG A 71 -12.77 7.47 -16.69
C ARG A 71 -14.01 6.59 -16.95
N VAL A 72 -13.83 5.28 -16.93
CA VAL A 72 -14.94 4.32 -16.95
C VAL A 72 -15.37 4.00 -15.53
N LEU A 73 -16.66 4.22 -15.23
CA LEU A 73 -17.23 3.97 -13.90
C LEU A 73 -16.92 2.54 -13.46
N TRP A 74 -16.52 2.39 -12.19
CA TRP A 74 -16.20 1.11 -11.56
C TRP A 74 -15.03 0.33 -12.17
N ALA A 75 -14.42 0.80 -13.26
CA ALA A 75 -13.33 0.11 -13.96
C ALA A 75 -12.00 0.88 -13.91
N ASN A 76 -12.06 2.20 -13.75
CA ASN A 76 -10.90 3.07 -13.63
C ASN A 76 -10.88 3.74 -12.26
N GLU A 77 -10.41 3.00 -11.26
CA GLU A 77 -10.24 3.50 -9.90
C GLU A 77 -8.76 3.68 -9.58
N PRO A 78 -8.42 4.60 -8.66
CA PRO A 78 -7.08 4.66 -8.08
C PRO A 78 -6.71 3.32 -7.44
N GLY A 79 -5.44 2.91 -7.58
CA GLY A 79 -4.92 1.70 -6.96
C GLY A 79 -3.89 1.99 -5.88
N CYS A 80 -3.51 0.97 -5.11
CA CYS A 80 -2.43 1.03 -4.13
C CYS A 80 -1.15 1.59 -4.78
N GLY A 81 -0.80 1.07 -5.97
CA GLY A 81 0.39 1.48 -6.70
C GLY A 81 0.43 2.96 -7.07
N SER A 82 -0.71 3.65 -7.05
CA SER A 82 -0.80 5.07 -7.40
C SER A 82 -0.15 5.99 -6.36
N CYS A 83 -0.11 5.57 -5.09
CA CYS A 83 0.60 6.28 -4.02
C CYS A 83 1.74 5.46 -3.41
N HIS A 84 1.64 4.13 -3.44
CA HIS A 84 2.64 3.18 -2.96
C HIS A 84 3.47 2.67 -4.14
N THR A 85 4.22 3.58 -4.76
CA THR A 85 4.81 3.43 -6.10
C THR A 85 6.03 2.52 -6.20
N GLY A 86 6.29 1.71 -5.17
CA GLY A 86 7.44 0.81 -5.10
C GLY A 86 8.05 0.71 -3.71
N SER A 87 9.32 0.33 -3.65
CA SER A 87 10.05 0.07 -2.42
C SER A 87 10.67 1.33 -1.82
N ALA A 88 11.29 1.22 -0.65
CA ALA A 88 12.03 2.32 -0.03
C ALA A 88 13.15 2.87 -0.93
N ASN A 89 13.74 2.02 -1.78
CA ASN A 89 14.88 2.38 -2.62
C ASN A 89 14.49 2.67 -4.09
N ASP A 90 13.29 2.29 -4.51
CA ASP A 90 12.81 2.46 -5.88
C ASP A 90 11.32 2.82 -5.86
N ASN A 91 11.04 4.11 -5.92
CA ASN A 91 9.71 4.71 -5.88
C ASN A 91 9.71 6.06 -6.60
N LEU A 92 8.53 6.68 -6.75
CA LEU A 92 8.34 7.92 -7.48
C LEU A 92 8.44 9.19 -6.61
N ALA A 93 8.89 9.11 -5.36
CA ALA A 93 9.01 10.31 -4.52
C ALA A 93 9.98 11.36 -5.10
N GLY A 94 10.94 10.95 -5.95
CA GLY A 94 11.84 11.87 -6.65
C GLY A 94 11.27 12.49 -7.93
N HIS A 95 10.06 12.11 -8.37
CA HIS A 95 9.48 12.62 -9.61
C HIS A 95 9.04 14.09 -9.43
N PRO A 96 9.38 15.01 -10.35
CA PRO A 96 9.13 16.45 -10.18
C PRO A 96 7.65 16.79 -9.96
N ASP A 97 6.75 16.08 -10.64
CA ASP A 97 5.31 16.31 -10.54
C ASP A 97 4.63 15.42 -9.47
N ALA A 98 5.38 14.59 -8.74
CA ALA A 98 4.79 13.76 -7.70
C ALA A 98 4.67 14.57 -6.39
N LEU A 99 3.48 14.54 -5.79
CA LEU A 99 3.28 15.12 -4.47
C LEU A 99 3.65 14.08 -3.41
N VAL A 100 4.75 14.30 -2.68
CA VAL A 100 5.27 13.33 -1.71
C VAL A 100 4.67 13.54 -0.33
N ASN A 101 4.36 12.44 0.35
CA ASN A 101 3.98 12.48 1.75
C ASN A 101 5.21 12.75 2.63
N SER A 102 5.15 13.78 3.47
CA SER A 102 6.29 14.16 4.30
C SER A 102 6.44 13.27 5.53
N HIS A 103 5.33 12.96 6.19
CA HIS A 103 5.25 12.17 7.40
C HIS A 103 4.02 11.29 7.37
N ASP A 104 4.09 10.16 8.04
CA ASP A 104 2.94 9.29 8.22
C ASP A 104 2.01 9.76 9.35
N SER A 105 0.93 9.00 9.58
CA SER A 105 -0.06 9.29 10.63
C SER A 105 0.50 9.25 12.06
N ASN A 106 1.71 8.75 12.26
CA ASN A 106 2.41 8.70 13.54
C ASN A 106 3.54 9.75 13.62
N GLY A 107 3.65 10.64 12.62
CA GLY A 107 4.67 11.68 12.58
C GLY A 107 6.07 11.19 12.22
N VAL A 108 6.23 9.95 11.73
CA VAL A 108 7.53 9.45 11.24
C VAL A 108 7.74 9.95 9.81
N ARG A 109 8.96 10.42 9.51
CA ARG A 109 9.34 10.87 8.17
C ARG A 109 9.09 9.75 7.16
N ASP A 110 8.28 10.06 6.16
CA ASP A 110 7.88 9.12 5.12
C ASP A 110 8.81 9.27 3.91
N GLY A 111 8.59 10.30 3.09
CA GLY A 111 9.43 10.58 1.93
C GLY A 111 9.43 9.49 0.86
N ILE A 112 8.53 8.51 0.93
CA ILE A 112 8.42 7.37 0.01
C ILE A 112 7.04 7.35 -0.64
N ARG A 113 5.98 7.38 0.16
CA ARG A 113 4.60 7.34 -0.34
C ARG A 113 4.19 8.68 -0.90
N LEU A 114 3.35 8.67 -1.92
CA LEU A 114 2.78 9.89 -2.49
C LEU A 114 1.52 10.30 -1.72
N ARG A 115 1.28 11.60 -1.65
CA ARG A 115 0.06 12.21 -1.13
C ARG A 115 -1.04 12.28 -2.18
N GLN A 116 -0.71 12.13 -3.46
CA GLN A 116 -1.62 12.21 -4.59
C GLN A 116 -1.46 10.98 -5.49
N ALA A 117 -2.58 10.40 -5.93
CA ALA A 117 -2.60 9.18 -6.74
C ALA A 117 -2.25 9.43 -8.22
N PHE A 118 -2.13 10.68 -8.63
CA PHE A 118 -1.82 11.12 -9.98
C PHE A 118 -0.72 12.19 -9.91
N LEU A 119 -0.11 12.52 -11.06
CA LEU A 119 0.92 13.56 -11.10
C LEU A 119 0.26 14.95 -11.12
N THR A 120 0.90 15.90 -10.45
CA THR A 120 0.47 17.29 -10.40
C THR A 120 0.40 17.85 -11.83
N GLY A 121 -0.71 18.51 -12.14
CA GLY A 121 -0.94 19.05 -13.49
C GLY A 121 -1.56 18.06 -14.47
N ASP A 122 -1.77 16.79 -14.09
CA ASP A 122 -2.56 15.85 -14.89
C ASP A 122 -4.05 16.25 -14.87
N PRO A 123 -4.62 16.72 -15.99
CA PRO A 123 -6.00 17.23 -16.02
C PRO A 123 -7.02 16.11 -15.81
N LYS A 124 -6.70 14.86 -16.18
CA LYS A 124 -7.60 13.71 -16.05
C LYS A 124 -7.53 13.06 -14.66
N ALA A 125 -6.59 13.51 -13.81
CA ALA A 125 -6.23 12.82 -12.59
C ALA A 125 -5.98 11.32 -12.84
N THR A 126 -5.24 11.01 -13.91
CA THR A 126 -4.95 9.62 -14.30
C THR A 126 -4.11 8.95 -13.20
N PRO A 127 -4.63 7.88 -12.56
CA PRO A 127 -3.90 7.19 -11.50
C PRO A 127 -2.54 6.69 -12.00
N ILE A 128 -1.51 6.90 -11.19
CA ILE A 128 -0.17 6.41 -11.45
C ILE A 128 -0.20 4.88 -11.46
N VAL A 129 0.43 4.30 -12.49
CA VAL A 129 0.69 2.87 -12.60
C VAL A 129 2.22 2.68 -12.50
N PRO A 130 2.75 2.28 -11.33
CA PRO A 130 4.18 2.24 -11.12
C PRO A 130 4.81 1.07 -11.88
N SER A 131 6.06 1.24 -12.30
CA SER A 131 6.89 0.16 -12.83
C SER A 131 7.26 -0.85 -11.74
N ASN A 132 7.58 -0.35 -10.53
CA ASN A 132 7.80 -1.17 -9.36
C ASN A 132 6.45 -1.51 -8.69
N GLY A 133 6.00 -2.75 -8.92
CA GLY A 133 4.72 -3.26 -8.44
C GLY A 133 4.74 -3.89 -7.05
N LEU A 134 5.78 -3.68 -6.23
CA LEU A 134 5.92 -4.39 -4.94
C LEU A 134 4.69 -4.26 -4.02
N PHE A 135 4.07 -3.08 -4.00
CA PHE A 135 2.85 -2.80 -3.23
C PHE A 135 1.65 -2.46 -4.12
N ALA A 136 1.76 -2.70 -5.43
CA ALA A 136 0.69 -2.42 -6.38
C ALA A 136 -0.18 -3.66 -6.60
N GLU A 137 -1.41 -3.43 -7.04
CA GLU A 137 -2.28 -4.48 -7.52
C GLU A 137 -1.66 -5.21 -8.73
N PRO A 138 -1.93 -6.51 -8.89
CA PRO A 138 -1.55 -7.22 -10.09
C PRO A 138 -2.24 -6.61 -11.32
N LYS A 139 -1.61 -6.75 -12.49
CA LYS A 139 -2.23 -6.32 -13.76
C LYS A 139 -3.35 -7.28 -14.17
N VAL A 140 -4.33 -6.76 -14.90
CA VAL A 140 -5.39 -7.55 -15.53
C VAL A 140 -4.74 -8.51 -16.53
N PRO A 141 -5.02 -9.83 -16.45
CA PRO A 141 -4.41 -10.81 -17.33
C PRO A 141 -4.88 -10.62 -18.78
N ALA A 142 -4.05 -11.05 -19.73
CA ALA A 142 -4.37 -10.98 -21.17
C ALA A 142 -5.65 -11.75 -21.54
N ALA A 143 -5.96 -12.82 -20.80
CA ALA A 143 -7.18 -13.57 -20.98
C ALA A 143 -7.74 -14.06 -19.64
N PHE A 144 -9.05 -14.26 -19.61
CA PHE A 144 -9.76 -14.89 -18.51
C PHE A 144 -10.72 -15.92 -19.09
N ASN A 145 -10.60 -17.20 -18.68
CA ASN A 145 -11.43 -18.31 -19.17
C ASN A 145 -11.55 -18.39 -20.71
N GLY A 146 -10.44 -18.16 -21.42
CA GLY A 146 -10.40 -18.20 -22.89
C GLY A 146 -10.92 -16.94 -23.60
N PHE A 147 -11.41 -15.93 -22.85
CA PHE A 147 -11.78 -14.62 -23.38
C PHE A 147 -10.60 -13.66 -23.29
N ALA A 148 -10.23 -13.04 -24.42
CA ALA A 148 -9.23 -11.96 -24.45
C ALA A 148 -9.76 -10.75 -23.66
N ASN A 149 -9.00 -10.26 -22.69
CA ASN A 149 -9.47 -9.20 -21.80
C ASN A 149 -9.18 -7.81 -22.42
N PRO A 150 -10.19 -6.97 -22.69
CA PRO A 150 -9.97 -5.63 -23.22
C PRO A 150 -9.17 -4.72 -22.30
N ALA A 151 -9.15 -5.01 -20.99
CA ALA A 151 -8.38 -4.26 -20.00
C ALA A 151 -7.01 -4.88 -19.71
N ALA A 152 -6.54 -5.86 -20.51
CA ALA A 152 -5.25 -6.50 -20.32
C ALA A 152 -4.11 -5.49 -20.10
N GLY A 153 -3.30 -5.71 -19.06
CA GLY A 153 -2.18 -4.84 -18.72
C GLY A 153 -2.55 -3.63 -17.85
N ASN A 154 -3.82 -3.24 -17.76
CA ASN A 154 -4.27 -2.23 -16.81
C ASN A 154 -4.15 -2.74 -15.37
N PRO A 155 -4.06 -1.86 -14.36
CA PRO A 155 -4.17 -2.25 -12.96
C PRO A 155 -5.49 -2.99 -12.70
N LYS A 156 -5.44 -4.10 -11.95
CA LYS A 156 -6.66 -4.66 -11.38
C LYS A 156 -7.17 -3.75 -10.27
N LEU A 157 -8.48 -3.80 -10.07
CA LEU A 157 -9.12 -3.10 -8.96
C LEU A 157 -8.79 -3.82 -7.66
N TYR A 158 -8.50 -3.05 -6.62
CA TYR A 158 -8.21 -3.56 -5.28
C TYR A 158 -9.23 -4.60 -4.79
N ARG A 159 -10.53 -4.32 -4.99
CA ARG A 159 -11.65 -5.18 -4.55
C ARG A 159 -11.69 -6.58 -5.17
N VAL A 160 -10.97 -6.81 -6.26
CA VAL A 160 -10.84 -8.13 -6.92
C VAL A 160 -9.38 -8.59 -7.02
N SER A 161 -8.49 -7.92 -6.30
CA SER A 161 -7.07 -8.24 -6.28
C SER A 161 -6.74 -9.20 -5.15
N SER A 162 -5.81 -10.11 -5.45
CA SER A 162 -5.35 -11.13 -4.53
C SER A 162 -3.84 -11.27 -4.61
N GLY A 163 -3.23 -11.62 -3.48
CA GLY A 163 -1.81 -11.97 -3.35
C GLY A 163 -1.65 -13.26 -2.54
N HIS A 164 -0.41 -13.57 -2.15
CA HIS A 164 -0.03 -14.60 -1.17
C HIS A 164 -0.98 -15.81 -1.06
N GLY A 165 -0.84 -16.77 -1.98
CA GLY A 165 -1.69 -17.97 -1.98
C GLY A 165 -3.14 -17.74 -2.44
N GLY A 166 -3.45 -16.60 -3.08
CA GLY A 166 -4.78 -16.26 -3.58
C GLY A 166 -5.67 -15.54 -2.58
N VAL A 167 -5.13 -15.15 -1.42
CA VAL A 167 -5.84 -14.34 -0.43
C VAL A 167 -6.11 -12.95 -1.01
N MET A 168 -7.37 -12.49 -0.91
CA MET A 168 -7.77 -11.15 -1.36
C MET A 168 -7.06 -10.08 -0.55
N CYS A 169 -6.62 -8.99 -1.19
CA CYS A 169 -5.93 -7.89 -0.52
C CYS A 169 -6.74 -7.36 0.67
N MET A 170 -8.07 -7.30 0.53
CA MET A 170 -9.00 -6.83 1.55
C MET A 170 -8.99 -7.66 2.84
N ALA A 171 -8.61 -8.94 2.76
CA ALA A 171 -8.54 -9.82 3.93
C ALA A 171 -7.37 -9.43 4.85
N CYS A 172 -6.30 -8.86 4.28
CA CYS A 172 -5.15 -8.38 5.06
C CYS A 172 -5.25 -6.89 5.38
N HIS A 173 -5.72 -6.06 4.44
CA HIS A 173 -5.61 -4.60 4.55
C HIS A 173 -6.93 -3.90 4.96
N GLY A 174 -8.08 -4.59 4.96
CA GLY A 174 -9.40 -3.99 5.20
C GLY A 174 -10.16 -3.70 3.90
N SER A 175 -11.37 -3.14 3.99
CA SER A 175 -12.16 -2.89 2.78
C SER A 175 -11.76 -1.58 2.08
N THR A 176 -12.12 -1.42 0.79
CA THR A 176 -11.91 -0.16 0.06
C THR A 176 -12.48 1.01 0.84
N HIS A 177 -11.70 2.09 0.95
CA HIS A 177 -12.02 3.29 1.75
C HIS A 177 -12.13 3.07 3.27
N ALA A 178 -11.77 1.90 3.78
CA ALA A 178 -11.72 1.60 5.21
C ALA A 178 -10.54 0.66 5.52
N GLU A 179 -9.40 0.92 4.88
CA GLU A 179 -8.17 0.17 5.13
C GLU A 179 -7.63 0.46 6.52
N TRP A 180 -7.12 -0.57 7.20
CA TRP A 180 -6.73 -0.46 8.60
C TRP A 180 -5.38 0.26 8.78
N PRO A 181 -5.20 0.96 9.92
CA PRO A 181 -6.15 1.13 11.01
C PRO A 181 -7.11 2.32 10.79
N VAL A 182 -8.30 2.26 11.36
CA VAL A 182 -9.13 3.45 11.60
C VAL A 182 -8.64 4.14 12.88
N ALA A 183 -8.62 5.49 12.92
CA ALA A 183 -8.06 6.23 14.06
C ALA A 183 -8.76 5.93 15.39
N ASP A 184 -10.09 5.76 15.37
CA ASP A 184 -10.80 5.30 16.55
C ASP A 184 -10.48 3.81 16.80
N VAL A 185 -9.72 3.55 17.85
CA VAL A 185 -9.30 2.21 18.27
C VAL A 185 -10.49 1.29 18.54
N ASN A 186 -11.65 1.83 18.91
CA ASN A 186 -12.87 1.06 19.18
C ASN A 186 -13.76 0.91 17.94
N ALA A 187 -13.39 1.50 16.79
CA ALA A 187 -14.15 1.36 15.56
C ALA A 187 -14.34 -0.11 15.20
N ASN A 188 -15.53 -0.44 14.68
CA ASN A 188 -15.85 -1.80 14.27
C ASN A 188 -14.86 -2.34 13.21
N ASP A 189 -14.37 -1.47 12.32
CA ASP A 189 -13.37 -1.85 11.31
C ASP A 189 -12.11 -2.45 11.96
N ASN A 190 -11.67 -1.95 13.12
CA ASN A 190 -10.45 -2.41 13.79
C ASN A 190 -10.61 -3.75 14.53
N GLN A 191 -11.84 -4.18 14.82
CA GLN A 191 -12.10 -5.32 15.71
C GLN A 191 -11.55 -6.64 15.16
N LEU A 192 -11.64 -6.85 13.84
CA LEU A 192 -11.11 -8.06 13.21
C LEU A 192 -9.58 -8.16 13.39
N ALA A 193 -8.85 -7.09 13.12
CA ALA A 193 -7.40 -7.06 13.32
C ALA A 193 -7.02 -7.28 14.79
N LEU A 194 -7.71 -6.60 15.71
CA LEU A 194 -7.49 -6.78 17.16
C LEU A 194 -7.67 -8.23 17.60
N GLN A 195 -8.74 -8.89 17.14
CA GLN A 195 -9.04 -10.27 17.51
C GLN A 195 -8.03 -11.26 16.94
N LEU A 196 -7.55 -11.04 15.72
CA LEU A 196 -6.67 -11.99 15.03
C LEU A 196 -5.20 -11.88 15.43
N GLN A 197 -4.68 -10.66 15.59
CA GLN A 197 -3.25 -10.40 15.84
C GLN A 197 -2.97 -9.60 17.11
N GLY A 198 -3.98 -9.18 17.86
CA GLY A 198 -3.83 -8.45 19.12
C GLY A 198 -3.51 -6.95 18.96
N HIS A 199 -3.49 -6.43 17.74
CA HIS A 199 -3.29 -5.02 17.44
C HIS A 199 -4.06 -4.58 16.19
N VAL A 200 -4.31 -3.28 16.07
CA VAL A 200 -4.94 -2.68 14.88
C VAL A 200 -3.97 -2.66 13.69
N GLY A 201 -4.50 -2.43 12.49
CA GLY A 201 -3.73 -2.31 11.27
C GLY A 201 -3.82 -3.55 10.37
N PRO A 202 -3.11 -3.55 9.23
CA PRO A 202 -3.11 -4.67 8.31
C PRO A 202 -2.64 -5.96 9.00
N ILE A 203 -3.17 -7.11 8.59
CA ILE A 203 -2.74 -8.42 9.10
C ILE A 203 -1.29 -8.66 8.69
N SER A 204 -0.39 -8.64 9.67
CA SER A 204 1.03 -8.88 9.48
C SER A 204 1.55 -10.09 10.25
N GLU A 205 0.90 -10.47 11.35
CA GLU A 205 1.33 -11.63 12.14
C GLU A 205 1.07 -12.94 11.40
N CYS A 206 2.13 -13.68 11.05
CA CYS A 206 2.02 -14.88 10.22
C CYS A 206 1.19 -15.98 10.89
N SER A 207 1.14 -15.98 12.23
CA SER A 207 0.37 -16.92 13.05
C SER A 207 -1.14 -16.77 12.90
N VAL A 208 -1.64 -15.68 12.29
CA VAL A 208 -3.07 -15.53 11.98
C VAL A 208 -3.54 -16.63 11.02
N CYS A 209 -2.67 -17.09 10.11
CA CYS A 209 -3.03 -18.10 9.11
C CYS A 209 -2.13 -19.33 9.11
N HIS A 210 -0.90 -19.22 9.61
CA HIS A 210 0.10 -20.28 9.52
C HIS A 210 0.47 -20.83 10.90
N THR A 211 0.68 -22.14 10.99
CA THR A 211 1.51 -22.71 12.05
C THR A 211 2.95 -22.31 11.78
N THR A 212 3.42 -21.21 12.39
CA THR A 212 4.71 -20.62 12.03
C THR A 212 5.87 -21.60 12.22
N ALA A 213 5.79 -22.52 13.18
CA ALA A 213 6.77 -23.57 13.41
C ALA A 213 7.08 -24.41 12.16
N ASP A 214 6.11 -24.60 11.27
CA ASP A 214 6.25 -25.38 10.04
C ASP A 214 6.87 -24.58 8.89
N LEU A 215 7.00 -23.25 9.05
CA LEU A 215 7.63 -22.38 8.07
C LEU A 215 9.15 -22.31 8.29
N PRO A 216 9.95 -22.23 7.20
CA PRO A 216 11.37 -21.95 7.30
C PRO A 216 11.61 -20.64 8.05
N SER A 217 12.48 -20.67 9.06
CA SER A 217 12.81 -19.50 9.89
C SER A 217 13.45 -18.36 9.12
N ASN A 218 13.89 -18.62 7.89
CA ASN A 218 14.55 -17.71 6.99
C ASN A 218 13.68 -17.42 5.73
N THR A 219 12.38 -17.65 5.80
CA THR A 219 11.49 -17.34 4.67
C THR A 219 11.45 -15.84 4.36
N LEU A 220 11.39 -15.52 3.06
CA LEU A 220 11.02 -14.21 2.50
C LEU A 220 9.81 -14.37 1.57
N GLY A 221 9.06 -15.46 1.71
CA GLY A 221 7.93 -15.81 0.85
C GLY A 221 6.58 -15.28 1.33
N GLY A 222 6.58 -14.34 2.29
CA GLY A 222 5.36 -13.68 2.73
C GLY A 222 4.84 -12.66 1.70
N PRO A 223 3.66 -12.07 1.96
CA PRO A 223 3.17 -10.93 1.19
C PRO A 223 4.26 -9.86 1.07
N HIS A 224 4.42 -9.23 -0.09
CA HIS A 224 5.43 -8.18 -0.33
C HIS A 224 6.88 -8.59 0.03
N ASN A 225 7.21 -9.88 -0.13
CA ASN A 225 8.50 -10.49 0.25
C ASN A 225 8.81 -10.43 1.75
N MET A 226 7.79 -10.31 2.60
CA MET A 226 7.97 -10.23 4.04
C MET A 226 8.54 -11.52 4.62
N HIS A 227 9.42 -11.36 5.61
CA HIS A 227 9.83 -12.43 6.50
C HIS A 227 8.83 -12.62 7.65
N LEU A 228 9.03 -13.66 8.46
CA LEU A 228 8.31 -13.84 9.71
C LEU A 228 8.52 -12.62 10.61
N VAL A 229 7.44 -11.91 10.91
CA VAL A 229 7.46 -10.78 11.86
C VAL A 229 7.34 -11.32 13.29
N ASN A 230 8.05 -10.66 14.22
CA ASN A 230 8.08 -11.04 15.64
C ASN A 230 8.44 -12.51 15.94
N ASP A 231 9.03 -13.23 14.99
CA ASP A 231 9.44 -14.62 15.20
C ASP A 231 10.90 -14.68 15.65
N ARG A 232 11.12 -15.27 16.83
CA ARG A 232 12.45 -15.43 17.39
C ARG A 232 13.40 -16.22 16.51
N ARG A 233 12.91 -17.20 15.77
CA ARG A 233 13.75 -18.01 14.88
C ARG A 233 14.30 -17.16 13.74
N PHE A 234 13.55 -16.15 13.26
CA PHE A 234 14.06 -15.24 12.25
C PHE A 234 15.20 -14.36 12.81
N TRP A 235 14.91 -13.53 13.81
CA TRP A 235 15.90 -12.56 14.31
C TRP A 235 17.04 -13.21 15.08
N LYS A 236 16.92 -14.45 15.58
CA LYS A 236 18.02 -15.13 16.28
C LYS A 236 18.89 -15.96 15.35
N GLU A 237 18.28 -16.59 14.35
CA GLU A 237 18.91 -17.67 13.58
C GLU A 237 18.84 -17.42 12.07
N GLY A 238 17.64 -17.19 11.54
CA GLY A 238 17.38 -17.15 10.09
C GLY A 238 17.93 -15.92 9.36
N HIS A 239 17.93 -14.75 10.00
CA HIS A 239 18.24 -13.49 9.31
C HIS A 239 19.73 -13.35 8.93
N LYS A 240 20.66 -13.96 9.67
CA LYS A 240 22.11 -13.71 9.52
C LYS A 240 22.62 -14.01 8.11
N GLU A 241 22.38 -15.23 7.63
CA GLU A 241 22.89 -15.65 6.31
C GLU A 241 22.12 -14.97 5.17
N ILE A 242 20.85 -14.63 5.39
CA ILE A 242 20.06 -13.86 4.43
C ILE A 242 20.56 -12.43 4.33
N ALA A 243 20.79 -11.76 5.45
CA ALA A 243 21.30 -10.41 5.50
C ALA A 243 22.64 -10.31 4.75
N LYS A 244 23.56 -11.26 4.92
CA LYS A 244 24.82 -11.30 4.14
C LYS A 244 24.57 -11.34 2.63
N ARG A 245 23.62 -12.17 2.18
CA ARG A 245 23.31 -12.35 0.75
C ARG A 245 22.59 -11.14 0.18
N GLU A 246 21.55 -10.66 0.85
CA GLU A 246 20.73 -9.54 0.37
C GLU A 246 21.50 -8.22 0.44
N ASN A 247 22.30 -7.99 1.49
CA ASN A 247 23.05 -6.75 1.64
C ASN A 247 24.26 -6.65 0.68
N ALA A 248 24.67 -7.76 0.07
CA ALA A 248 25.64 -7.75 -1.01
C ALA A 248 25.03 -7.26 -2.34
N ARG A 249 23.70 -7.22 -2.46
CA ARG A 249 23.00 -6.74 -3.65
C ARG A 249 22.89 -5.21 -3.64
N PRO A 250 22.75 -4.56 -4.81
CA PRO A 250 22.47 -3.13 -4.89
C PRO A 250 21.25 -2.75 -4.05
N GLY A 251 21.32 -1.60 -3.36
CA GLY A 251 20.25 -1.14 -2.49
C GLY A 251 19.92 -2.08 -1.33
N SER A 252 20.84 -2.97 -0.93
CA SER A 252 20.62 -3.94 0.14
C SER A 252 19.55 -5.00 -0.15
N GLY A 253 19.27 -5.24 -1.45
CA GLY A 253 18.36 -6.29 -1.90
C GLY A 253 16.97 -6.19 -1.28
N LEU A 254 16.37 -7.35 -1.00
CA LEU A 254 15.00 -7.42 -0.46
C LEU A 254 14.87 -6.79 0.94
N CYS A 255 15.94 -6.75 1.73
CA CYS A 255 15.91 -6.08 3.02
C CYS A 255 15.77 -4.56 2.84
N GLY A 256 16.52 -4.00 1.89
CA GLY A 256 16.48 -2.58 1.59
C GLY A 256 15.14 -2.11 1.04
N ASP A 257 14.37 -2.98 0.38
CA ASP A 257 13.05 -2.64 -0.13
C ASP A 257 12.09 -2.11 0.95
N CYS A 258 12.24 -2.56 2.20
CA CYS A 258 11.44 -2.08 3.33
C CYS A 258 12.27 -1.30 4.37
N HIS A 259 13.51 -1.73 4.63
CA HIS A 259 14.36 -1.17 5.68
C HIS A 259 15.30 -0.07 5.20
N GLY A 260 15.30 0.24 3.90
CA GLY A 260 16.19 1.22 3.27
C GLY A 260 17.60 0.68 3.04
N ALA A 261 18.27 1.24 2.03
CA ALA A 261 19.66 0.88 1.71
C ALA A 261 20.65 1.24 2.85
N ASP A 262 20.30 2.19 3.71
CA ASP A 262 21.11 2.60 4.86
C ASP A 262 20.90 1.73 6.12
N HIS A 263 19.96 0.78 6.05
CA HIS A 263 19.61 -0.15 7.13
C HIS A 263 19.03 0.48 8.39
N ARG A 264 18.58 1.74 8.32
CA ARG A 264 18.03 2.49 9.47
C ARG A 264 16.52 2.33 9.62
N GLY A 265 15.91 1.54 8.75
CA GLY A 265 14.46 1.37 8.72
C GLY A 265 13.77 2.55 8.02
N THR A 266 12.60 2.28 7.49
CA THR A 266 11.68 3.28 6.93
C THR A 266 10.28 3.10 7.47
N VAL A 267 9.34 3.93 7.02
CA VAL A 267 7.90 3.75 7.29
C VAL A 267 7.35 2.41 6.81
N LEU A 268 8.04 1.68 5.94
CA LEU A 268 7.65 0.33 5.49
C LEU A 268 8.06 -0.77 6.48
N SER A 269 8.98 -0.48 7.39
CA SER A 269 9.56 -1.45 8.36
C SER A 269 9.10 -1.22 9.81
N ARG A 270 8.03 -0.46 10.01
CA ARG A 270 7.56 -0.09 11.34
C ARG A 270 6.98 -1.26 12.09
N ALA A 271 7.24 -1.31 13.40
CA ALA A 271 6.58 -2.26 14.27
C ALA A 271 5.08 -1.91 14.42
N ALA A 272 4.19 -2.87 14.14
CA ALA A 272 2.75 -2.64 14.25
C ALA A 272 2.24 -2.54 15.72
N THR A 273 3.03 -3.07 16.65
CA THR A 273 2.82 -2.99 18.10
C THR A 273 4.18 -3.05 18.79
N ASP A 274 4.24 -2.73 20.08
CA ASP A 274 5.47 -2.76 20.87
C ASP A 274 6.14 -4.14 20.78
N ARG A 275 7.43 -4.16 20.44
CA ARG A 275 8.22 -5.39 20.34
C ARG A 275 9.39 -5.36 21.31
N SER A 276 9.76 -6.55 21.76
CA SER A 276 10.87 -6.80 22.66
C SER A 276 11.69 -7.97 22.14
N PHE A 277 12.99 -7.75 22.00
CA PHE A 277 13.95 -8.72 21.48
C PHE A 277 15.04 -8.96 22.52
N LEU A 278 15.25 -10.23 22.88
CA LEU A 278 16.36 -10.60 23.76
C LEU A 278 17.56 -11.02 22.92
N VAL A 279 18.53 -10.13 22.79
CA VAL A 279 19.72 -10.31 21.95
C VAL A 279 20.96 -10.33 22.83
N GLU A 280 21.68 -11.45 22.81
CA GLU A 280 22.91 -11.64 23.61
C GLU A 280 22.74 -11.28 25.10
N GLY A 281 21.57 -11.60 25.66
CA GLY A 281 21.24 -11.32 27.07
C GLY A 281 20.81 -9.87 27.35
N ARG A 282 20.70 -9.01 26.33
CA ARG A 282 20.20 -7.64 26.45
C ARG A 282 18.82 -7.51 25.82
N LEU A 283 17.92 -6.86 26.54
CA LEU A 283 16.61 -6.50 26.03
C LEU A 283 16.72 -5.29 25.09
N ARG A 284 16.17 -5.42 23.90
CA ARG A 284 15.97 -4.34 22.93
C ARG A 284 14.48 -4.16 22.71
N THR A 285 14.01 -2.93 22.69
CA THR A 285 12.60 -2.61 22.51
C THR A 285 12.43 -1.74 21.28
N VAL A 286 11.31 -1.92 20.58
CA VAL A 286 10.87 -1.06 19.48
C VAL A 286 9.42 -0.71 19.77
N ALA A 287 9.10 0.59 19.84
CA ALA A 287 7.75 1.03 20.09
C ALA A 287 6.85 0.82 18.86
N ALA A 288 5.54 0.71 19.07
CA ALA A 288 4.57 0.76 17.98
C ALA A 288 4.78 2.01 17.11
N GLY A 289 4.86 1.82 15.80
CA GLY A 289 5.12 2.89 14.83
C GLY A 289 6.60 3.22 14.62
N GLU A 290 7.52 2.69 15.43
CA GLU A 290 8.96 2.91 15.25
C GLU A 290 9.51 1.98 14.15
N PRO A 291 10.31 2.50 13.20
CA PRO A 291 11.00 1.67 12.20
C PRO A 291 11.97 0.66 12.84
N VAL A 292 11.95 -0.58 12.37
CA VAL A 292 12.92 -1.58 12.80
C VAL A 292 14.22 -1.40 12.03
N ALA A 293 15.22 -0.82 12.69
CA ALA A 293 16.57 -0.62 12.15
C ALA A 293 17.50 -1.82 12.45
N CYS A 294 18.47 -2.09 11.57
CA CYS A 294 19.44 -3.17 11.78
C CYS A 294 20.42 -2.84 12.92
N ASP A 295 20.62 -1.56 13.23
CA ASP A 295 21.51 -1.09 14.29
C ASP A 295 20.94 -1.17 15.70
N LEU A 296 19.66 -1.56 15.83
CA LEU A 296 19.03 -1.89 17.10
C LEU A 296 19.84 -2.94 17.89
N CYS A 297 20.41 -3.91 17.17
CA CYS A 297 21.05 -5.08 17.75
C CYS A 297 22.57 -5.08 17.55
N HIS A 298 23.05 -4.70 16.36
CA HIS A 298 24.46 -4.76 15.98
C HIS A 298 24.92 -3.51 15.22
N SER A 299 26.14 -3.04 15.44
CA SER A 299 26.69 -1.90 14.69
C SER A 299 26.63 -2.13 13.17
N LEU A 300 26.09 -1.17 12.40
CA LEU A 300 26.09 -1.22 10.94
C LEU A 300 27.51 -1.32 10.38
N GLN A 301 28.46 -0.59 10.96
CA GLN A 301 29.85 -0.65 10.53
C GLN A 301 30.45 -2.03 10.75
N LYS A 302 30.11 -2.71 11.86
CA LYS A 302 30.60 -4.07 12.10
C LYS A 302 29.90 -5.10 11.21
N SER A 303 28.61 -4.90 10.97
CA SER A 303 27.77 -5.84 10.23
C SER A 303 27.95 -5.70 8.71
N PHE A 304 28.25 -4.50 8.23
CA PHE A 304 28.22 -4.11 6.81
C PHE A 304 29.42 -3.26 6.36
N GLY A 305 30.32 -2.87 7.27
CA GLY A 305 31.58 -2.24 6.90
C GLY A 305 32.42 -3.22 6.10
N ARG A 306 32.84 -2.79 4.91
CA ARG A 306 33.87 -3.46 4.12
C ARG A 306 35.24 -3.14 4.70
#